data_AF-A0A376E9L2-F1
#
_entry.id   AF-A0A376E9L2-F1
#
_cell.length_a   1.000
_cell.length_b   1.000
_cell.length_c   1.000
_cell.angle_alpha   90.00
_cell.angle_beta   90.00
_cell.angle_gamma   90.00
#
_symmetry.space_group_name_H-M   'P 1'
#
loop_
_entity.id
_entity.type
_entity.pdbx_description
1 polymer ?
#
loop_
_entity_poly.entity_id
_entity_poly.type
_entity_poly.pdbx_seq_one_letter_code
_entity_poly.pdbx_strand_id
1 'polypeptide(L)'
;MKRVLKIMLTIVLFIFIAIQFYQPALNVDKGQVYTTDFTQAYKMPVEVKAMLQTSCYDCHSNNTNYVWYDYVQPMRALVENHIKNAKEV
;
A
#
# COMPACT_ATOMS: atom_id res chain seq x y z
N MET A 1 -6.08 37.05 -15.13
CA MET A 1 -5.13 35.96 -14.80
C MET A 1 -5.15 35.56 -13.32
N LYS A 2 -4.82 36.43 -12.34
CA LYS A 2 -4.75 36.04 -10.91
C LYS A 2 -6.04 35.45 -10.34
N ARG A 3 -7.22 35.96 -10.75
CA ARG A 3 -8.53 35.45 -10.28
C ARG A 3 -8.84 34.05 -10.79
N VAL A 4 -8.56 33.78 -12.07
CA VAL A 4 -8.76 32.45 -12.69
C VAL A 4 -7.82 31.42 -12.07
N LEU A 5 -6.55 31.79 -11.84
CA LEU A 5 -5.59 30.91 -11.17
C LEU A 5 -6.05 30.56 -9.75
N LYS A 6 -6.54 31.54 -8.98
CA LYS A 6 -7.09 31.29 -7.63
C LYS A 6 -8.27 30.32 -7.68
N ILE A 7 -9.22 30.52 -8.61
CA ILE A 7 -10.38 29.62 -8.75
C ILE A 7 -9.95 28.21 -9.09
N MET A 8 -9.05 28.04 -10.07
CA MET A 8 -8.50 26.73 -10.45
C MET A 8 -7.82 26.04 -9.26
N LEU A 9 -6.98 26.76 -8.52
CA LEU A 9 -6.24 26.21 -7.39
C LEU A 9 -7.19 25.82 -6.24
N THR A 10 -8.23 26.60 -6.00
CA THR A 10 -9.30 26.27 -5.04
C THR A 10 -10.08 25.02 -5.47
N ILE A 11 -10.42 24.86 -6.75
CA ILE A 11 -11.12 23.68 -7.26
C ILE A 11 -10.24 22.43 -7.11
N VAL A 12 -8.98 22.50 -7.54
CA VAL A 12 -8.03 21.39 -7.42
C VAL A 12 -7.84 20.98 -5.96
N LEU A 13 -7.68 21.96 -5.06
CA LEU A 13 -7.57 21.69 -3.62
C LEU A 13 -8.83 21.02 -3.07
N PHE A 14 -10.02 21.49 -3.48
CA PHE A 14 -11.29 20.91 -3.06
C PHE A 14 -11.41 19.45 -3.52
N ILE A 15 -11.09 19.17 -4.79
CA ILE A 15 -11.09 17.80 -5.33
C ILE A 15 -10.05 16.93 -4.59
N PHE A 16 -8.85 17.45 -4.35
CA PHE A 16 -7.79 16.75 -3.64
C PHE A 16 -8.23 16.37 -2.22
N ILE A 17 -8.92 17.26 -1.50
CA ILE A 17 -9.47 16.98 -0.17
C ILE A 17 -10.63 15.97 -0.28
N ALA A 18 -11.52 16.14 -1.26
CA ALA A 18 -12.67 15.25 -1.46
C ALA A 18 -12.25 13.80 -1.73
N ILE A 19 -11.19 13.58 -2.54
CA ILE A 19 -10.73 12.22 -2.82
C ILE A 19 -10.10 11.55 -1.59
N GLN A 20 -9.53 12.30 -0.63
CA GLN A 20 -8.95 11.69 0.58
C GLN A 20 -9.97 10.92 1.43
N PHE A 21 -11.27 11.20 1.30
CA PHE A 21 -12.32 10.48 2.01
C PHE A 21 -12.54 9.05 1.50
N TYR A 22 -12.03 8.72 0.30
CA TYR A 22 -11.98 7.35 -0.18
C TYR A 22 -10.70 6.69 0.34
N GLN A 23 -10.84 5.69 1.22
CA GLN A 23 -9.72 4.95 1.81
C GLN A 23 -10.04 3.45 1.74
N PRO A 24 -9.55 2.71 0.73
CA PRO A 24 -9.70 1.26 0.66
C PRO A 24 -9.15 0.56 1.91
N ALA A 25 -9.69 -0.62 2.24
CA ALA A 25 -9.23 -1.40 3.38
C ALA A 25 -7.74 -1.78 3.27
N LEU A 26 -7.01 -1.72 4.38
CA LEU A 26 -5.59 -2.10 4.41
C LEU A 26 -5.44 -3.63 4.38
N ASN A 27 -4.44 -4.12 3.63
CA ASN A 27 -3.95 -5.48 3.65
C ASN A 27 -3.07 -5.71 4.89
N VAL A 28 -3.70 -5.77 6.07
CA VAL A 28 -3.02 -5.99 7.35
C VAL A 28 -3.64 -7.19 8.04
N ASP A 29 -2.77 -8.14 8.39
CA ASP A 29 -3.15 -9.30 9.16
C ASP A 29 -3.28 -8.92 10.65
N LYS A 30 -4.32 -9.41 11.32
CA LYS A 30 -4.58 -9.14 12.74
C LYS A 30 -4.03 -10.22 13.67
N GLY A 31 -3.06 -11.01 13.22
CA GLY A 31 -2.31 -11.93 14.07
C GLY A 31 -2.37 -13.39 13.65
N GLN A 32 -2.63 -13.71 12.39
CA GLN A 32 -2.38 -15.08 11.90
C GLN A 32 -0.89 -15.33 11.80
N VAL A 33 -0.41 -16.28 12.61
CA VAL A 33 0.87 -16.93 12.36
C VAL A 33 0.65 -17.95 11.25
N TYR A 34 1.16 -17.67 10.06
CA TYR A 34 1.14 -18.64 8.97
C TYR A 34 2.09 -19.78 9.31
N THR A 35 1.55 -20.93 9.69
CA THR A 35 2.32 -22.17 9.90
C THR A 35 3.00 -22.66 8.62
N THR A 36 2.62 -22.09 7.46
CA THR A 36 3.18 -22.33 6.13
C THR A 36 4.16 -21.25 5.67
N ASP A 37 4.60 -20.35 6.55
CA ASP A 37 5.62 -19.34 6.23
C ASP A 37 6.92 -20.05 5.81
N PHE A 38 7.31 -19.85 4.55
CA PHE A 38 8.51 -20.45 3.96
C PHE A 38 9.78 -20.06 4.74
N THR A 39 9.81 -18.87 5.34
CA THR A 39 10.95 -18.40 6.15
C THR A 39 11.04 -19.10 7.51
N GLN A 40 9.98 -19.78 7.96
CA GLN A 40 9.96 -20.61 9.17
C GLN A 40 10.22 -22.08 8.86
N ALA A 41 9.81 -22.55 7.67
CA ALA A 41 10.03 -23.92 7.23
C ALA A 41 11.51 -24.22 6.94
N TYR A 42 12.29 -23.22 6.51
CA TYR A 42 13.71 -23.38 6.16
C TYR A 42 14.61 -22.44 6.96
N LYS A 43 15.73 -22.96 7.46
CA LYS A 43 16.78 -22.14 8.08
C LYS A 43 17.49 -21.32 7.00
N MET A 44 17.07 -20.07 6.83
CA MET A 44 17.66 -19.13 5.88
C MET A 44 18.46 -18.02 6.58
N PRO A 45 19.50 -17.46 5.91
CA PRO A 45 20.18 -16.25 6.40
C PRO A 45 19.22 -15.07 6.56
N VAL A 46 19.55 -14.18 7.49
CA VAL A 46 18.71 -13.00 7.81
C VAL A 46 18.56 -12.08 6.60
N GLU A 47 19.60 -11.96 5.79
CA GLU A 47 19.64 -11.13 4.59
C GLU A 47 18.64 -11.64 3.52
N VAL A 48 18.53 -12.96 3.36
CA VAL A 48 17.57 -13.58 2.43
C VAL A 48 16.14 -13.38 2.93
N LYS A 49 15.92 -13.48 4.25
CA LYS A 49 14.61 -13.21 4.85
C LYS A 49 14.18 -11.75 4.62
N ALA A 50 15.08 -10.80 4.83
CA ALA A 50 14.81 -9.39 4.58
C ALA A 50 14.49 -9.11 3.11
N MET A 51 15.23 -9.73 2.18
CA MET A 51 14.95 -9.63 0.75
C MET A 51 13.55 -10.17 0.41
N LEU A 52 13.16 -11.33 0.93
CA LEU A 52 11.82 -11.89 0.69
C LEU A 52 10.71 -11.01 1.26
N GLN A 53 10.93 -10.40 2.42
CA GLN A 53 9.97 -9.48 3.02
C GLN A 53 9.65 -8.31 2.07
N THR A 54 10.67 -7.62 1.58
CA THR A 54 10.48 -6.43 0.73
C THR A 54 10.16 -6.74 -0.73
N SER A 55 10.56 -7.92 -1.22
CA SER A 55 10.43 -8.27 -2.66
C SER A 55 9.19 -9.10 -2.96
N CYS A 56 8.75 -9.91 -2.01
CA CYS A 56 7.65 -10.85 -2.22
C CYS A 56 6.51 -10.62 -1.21
N TYR A 57 6.81 -10.56 0.08
CA TYR A 57 5.78 -10.63 1.11
C TYR A 57 5.01 -9.32 1.29
N ASP A 58 5.62 -8.17 1.05
CA ASP A 58 4.92 -6.89 1.11
C ASP A 58 3.69 -6.85 0.17
N CYS A 59 3.72 -7.58 -0.95
CA CYS A 59 2.60 -7.63 -1.91
C CYS A 59 1.83 -8.96 -1.92
N HIS A 60 2.52 -10.10 -1.86
CA HIS A 60 1.88 -11.42 -1.98
C HIS A 60 1.43 -12.02 -0.63
N SER A 61 1.79 -11.42 0.50
CA SER A 61 1.25 -11.84 1.80
C SER A 61 -0.03 -11.08 2.16
N ASN A 62 -0.70 -11.50 3.22
CA ASN A 62 -1.84 -10.77 3.78
C ASN A 62 -1.43 -9.63 4.74
N ASN A 63 -0.15 -9.24 4.71
CA ASN A 63 0.36 -8.16 5.52
C ASN A 63 1.35 -7.30 4.73
N THR A 64 0.92 -6.09 4.37
CA THR A 64 1.75 -5.08 3.71
C THR A 64 2.31 -4.10 4.72
N ASN A 65 3.61 -3.81 4.62
CA ASN A 65 4.23 -2.72 5.37
C ASN A 65 3.99 -1.37 4.68
N TYR A 66 2.86 -0.73 5.00
CA TYR A 66 2.50 0.57 4.44
C TYR A 66 3.39 1.71 4.94
N VAL A 67 3.78 2.61 4.04
CA VAL A 67 4.53 3.83 4.30
C VAL A 67 3.66 5.07 4.10
N TRP A 68 4.19 6.26 4.42
CA TRP A 68 3.39 7.49 4.55
C TRP A 68 2.51 7.82 3.32
N TYR A 69 3.00 7.58 2.10
CA TYR A 69 2.26 7.91 0.88
C TYR A 69 1.11 6.95 0.62
N ASP A 70 1.16 5.75 1.22
CA ASP A 70 0.09 4.77 1.09
C ASP A 70 -1.18 5.23 1.77
N TYR A 71 -1.14 6.25 2.63
CA TYR A 71 -2.32 6.77 3.31
C TYR A 71 -2.94 7.99 2.62
N VAL A 72 -2.35 8.43 1.50
CA VAL A 72 -2.75 9.66 0.79
C VAL A 72 -3.22 9.30 -0.62
N GLN A 73 -4.40 9.78 -1.00
CA GLN A 73 -4.90 9.62 -2.37
C GLN A 73 -4.17 10.57 -3.33
N PRO A 74 -3.87 10.14 -4.58
CA PRO A 74 -4.31 8.89 -5.23
C PRO A 74 -3.38 7.68 -5.01
N MET A 75 -2.25 7.86 -4.33
CA MET A 75 -1.22 6.81 -4.18
C MET A 75 -1.76 5.59 -3.45
N ARG A 76 -2.58 5.80 -2.40
CA ARG A 76 -3.35 4.75 -1.72
C ARG A 76 -4.01 3.79 -2.71
N ALA A 77 -4.82 4.30 -3.63
CA ALA A 77 -5.58 3.47 -4.56
C ALA A 77 -4.68 2.70 -5.54
N LEU A 78 -3.58 3.31 -5.99
CA LEU A 78 -2.62 2.66 -6.89
C LEU A 78 -1.92 1.48 -6.22
N VAL A 79 -1.45 1.69 -4.99
CA VAL A 79 -0.76 0.65 -4.21
C VAL A 79 -1.70 -0.52 -3.91
N GLU A 80 -2.95 -0.24 -3.52
CA GLU A 80 -3.95 -1.29 -3.31
C GLU A 80 -4.26 -2.09 -4.56
N ASN A 81 -4.38 -1.41 -5.70
CA ASN A 81 -4.58 -2.08 -6.97
C ASN A 81 -3.39 -2.99 -7.32
N HIS A 82 -2.16 -2.54 -7.06
CA HIS A 82 -0.96 -3.35 -7.28
C HIS A 82 -0.92 -4.58 -6.36
N ILE A 83 -1.20 -4.44 -5.07
CA ILE A 83 -1.26 -5.55 -4.11
C ILE A 83 -2.32 -6.56 -4.53
N LYS A 84 -3.51 -6.08 -4.91
CA LYS A 84 -4.60 -6.94 -5.38
C LYS A 84 -4.18 -7.74 -6.61
N ASN A 85 -3.64 -7.06 -7.63
CA ASN A 85 -3.21 -7.72 -8.87
C ASN A 85 -2.06 -8.71 -8.61
N ALA A 86 -1.14 -8.40 -7.70
CA ALA A 86 -0.06 -9.32 -7.34
C ALA A 86 -0.59 -10.64 -6.77
N LYS A 87 -1.71 -10.63 -6.03
CA LYS A 87 -2.31 -11.85 -5.45
C LYS A 87 -3.20 -12.64 -6.41
N GLU A 88 -3.59 -12.06 -7.54
CA GLU A 88 -4.39 -12.75 -8.56
C GLU A 88 -3.54 -13.64 -9.49
N VAL A 89 -2.21 -13.48 -9.48
CA VAL A 89 -1.23 -14.21 -10.29
C VAL A 89 -0.52 -15.26 -9.43
#